data_AF-A0A1H4YE15-F1
#
_entry.id   AF-A0A1H4YE15-F1
#
_cell.length_a   1.000
_cell.length_b   1.000
_cell.length_c   1.000
_cell.angle_alpha   90.00
_cell.angle_beta   90.00
_cell.angle_gamma   90.00
#
_symmetry.space_group_name_H-M   'P 1'
#
loop_
_entity.id
_entity.type
_entity.pdbx_description
1 polymer ?
#
loop_
_entity_poly.entity_id
_entity_poly.type
_entity_poly.pdbx_seq_one_letter_code
_entity_poly.pdbx_strand_id
1 'polypeptide(L)'
;MSLALAHKRRVQAEGPAAAARAGAEAVVYSSATALSSPANAKKHLKLMEDALAQDLERVSAINSRELRQQLKRDELLPKYLDYVQRYRDSGLSFPNSVVMQVLVWLFDTVQFEAGLDLGNFAMEQNQPMPERFRRDVPTFVADAVIEWAEAEQKAGRSPEPYVSDLLPRVDGEWNLTEQIPAKYHKLLGIRALDAREWTKAITHFERATELHAAVGVGTRLEGARKALAKEQANKATA
;
A
#
# COMPACT_ATOMS: atom_id res chain seq x y z
N MET A 1 58.00 22.49 10.70
CA MET A 1 56.59 22.94 10.71
C MET A 1 55.70 21.73 10.93
N SER A 2 54.69 21.82 11.81
CA SER A 2 53.82 20.69 12.19
C SER A 2 52.98 20.19 10.99
N LEU A 3 52.84 18.86 10.87
CA LEU A 3 51.99 18.19 9.88
C LEU A 3 50.53 18.66 9.95
N ALA A 4 50.04 19.00 11.14
CA ALA A 4 48.69 19.54 11.34
C ALA A 4 48.53 20.94 10.73
N LEU A 5 49.57 21.77 10.76
CA LEU A 5 49.56 23.09 10.16
C LEU A 5 49.64 23.02 8.63
N ALA A 6 50.39 22.04 8.11
CA ALA A 6 50.45 21.75 6.67
C ALA A 6 49.11 21.24 6.14
N HIS A 7 48.44 20.34 6.87
CA HIS A 7 47.10 19.85 6.52
C HIS A 7 46.06 20.98 6.55
N LYS A 8 46.05 21.82 7.59
CA LYS A 8 45.11 22.94 7.70
C LYS A 8 45.31 23.97 6.59
N ARG A 9 46.57 24.24 6.21
CA ARG A 9 46.90 25.10 5.06
C ARG A 9 46.49 24.48 3.72
N ARG A 10 46.60 23.16 3.57
CA ARG A 10 46.12 22.44 2.39
C ARG A 10 44.59 22.57 2.25
N VAL A 11 43.86 22.37 3.34
CA VAL A 11 42.39 22.48 3.37
C VAL A 11 41.90 23.91 3.14
N GLN A 12 42.63 24.93 3.62
CA GLN A 12 42.30 26.34 3.36
C GLN A 12 42.70 26.81 1.95
N ALA A 13 43.78 26.27 1.38
CA ALA A 13 44.16 26.51 -0.02
C ALA A 13 43.21 25.82 -1.00
N GLU A 14 42.64 24.66 -0.61
CA GLU A 14 41.52 23.98 -1.24
C GLU A 14 40.16 24.63 -0.89
N GLY A 15 40.13 25.93 -0.54
CA GLY A 15 38.92 26.74 -0.44
C GLY A 15 38.02 26.61 -1.69
N PRO A 16 36.86 27.31 -1.78
CA PRO A 16 35.65 26.92 -2.51
C PRO A 16 35.77 26.59 -4.03
N ALA A 17 36.96 26.64 -4.61
CA ALA A 17 37.34 26.07 -5.89
C ALA A 17 37.10 24.54 -6.03
N ALA A 18 37.08 23.76 -4.94
CA ALA A 18 36.64 22.35 -5.02
C ALA A 18 35.12 22.22 -5.24
N ALA A 19 34.33 23.16 -4.71
CA ALA A 19 32.90 23.27 -5.01
C ALA A 19 32.64 23.81 -6.43
N ALA A 20 33.57 24.58 -6.99
CA ALA A 20 33.47 25.10 -8.36
C ALA A 20 33.82 24.07 -9.47
N ARG A 21 34.44 22.93 -9.13
CA ARG A 21 34.74 21.85 -10.10
C ARG A 21 33.62 20.82 -10.24
N ALA A 22 32.60 20.87 -9.39
CA ALA A 22 31.30 20.25 -9.62
C ALA A 22 30.37 21.35 -10.15
N GLY A 23 30.24 21.46 -11.47
CA GLY A 23 29.32 22.41 -12.12
C GLY A 23 27.85 22.05 -11.87
N ALA A 24 27.39 22.16 -10.63
CA ALA A 24 26.00 22.27 -10.28
C ALA A 24 25.86 23.59 -9.52
N GLU A 25 25.48 24.66 -10.24
CA GLU A 25 24.93 25.85 -9.60
C GLU A 25 23.90 25.38 -8.56
N ALA A 26 24.00 25.88 -7.33
CA ALA A 26 23.02 25.57 -6.31
C ALA A 26 21.66 26.08 -6.80
N VAL A 27 20.88 25.19 -7.43
CA VAL A 27 19.62 25.53 -8.05
C VAL A 27 18.72 26.09 -6.95
N VAL A 28 18.42 27.39 -7.07
CA VAL A 28 17.59 28.14 -6.14
C VAL A 28 16.28 27.38 -5.94
N TYR A 29 15.85 27.24 -4.68
CA TYR A 29 14.59 26.59 -4.35
C TYR A 29 13.44 27.33 -5.03
N SER A 30 12.73 26.62 -5.90
CA SER A 30 11.44 27.00 -6.48
C SER A 30 10.54 25.77 -6.47
N SER A 31 9.23 25.95 -6.65
CA SER A 31 8.33 24.79 -6.80
C SER A 31 8.79 23.87 -7.93
N ALA A 32 9.30 24.40 -9.05
CA ALA A 32 9.77 23.64 -10.20
C ALA A 32 11.08 22.87 -9.95
N THR A 33 12.02 23.46 -9.20
CA THR A 33 13.34 22.88 -8.90
C THR A 33 13.39 22.14 -7.57
N ALA A 34 12.24 22.03 -6.89
CA ALA A 34 12.15 21.48 -5.54
C ALA A 34 12.69 20.04 -5.42
N LEU A 35 12.64 19.25 -6.49
CA LEU A 35 13.11 17.86 -6.53
C LEU A 35 14.39 17.67 -7.35
N SER A 36 15.10 18.75 -7.71
CA SER A 36 16.32 18.68 -8.53
C SER A 36 17.56 18.16 -7.77
N SER A 37 17.50 18.12 -6.44
CA SER A 37 18.56 17.56 -5.60
C SER A 37 17.98 16.96 -4.32
N PRO A 38 18.67 15.99 -3.68
CA PRO A 38 18.23 15.40 -2.41
C PRO A 38 18.05 16.44 -1.29
N ALA A 39 18.87 17.49 -1.25
CA ALA A 39 18.78 18.53 -0.24
C ALA A 39 17.55 19.42 -0.43
N ASN A 40 17.24 19.80 -1.67
CA ASN A 40 16.03 20.56 -1.99
C ASN A 40 14.78 19.71 -1.76
N ALA A 41 14.82 18.42 -2.12
CA ALA A 41 13.71 17.51 -1.98
C ALA A 41 13.30 17.29 -0.53
N LYS A 42 14.28 17.18 0.39
CA LYS A 42 14.01 17.10 1.84
C LYS A 42 13.38 18.37 2.40
N LYS A 43 13.83 19.55 1.95
CA LYS A 43 13.20 20.83 2.33
C LYS A 43 11.77 20.92 1.81
N HIS A 44 11.54 20.47 0.57
CA HIS A 44 10.22 20.47 -0.01
C HIS A 44 9.28 19.49 0.69
N LEU A 45 9.77 18.29 1.04
CA LEU A 45 9.03 17.32 1.84
C LEU A 45 8.54 17.97 3.13
N LYS A 46 9.39 18.71 3.86
CA LYS A 46 8.98 19.36 5.10
C LYS A 46 7.80 20.32 4.92
N LEU A 47 7.79 21.10 3.84
CA LEU A 47 6.67 21.99 3.50
C LEU A 47 5.40 21.21 3.17
N MET A 48 5.54 20.07 2.47
CA MET A 48 4.41 19.19 2.18
C MET A 48 3.86 18.50 3.43
N GLU A 49 4.72 18.15 4.38
CA GLU A 49 4.33 17.62 5.69
C GLU A 49 3.56 18.66 6.52
N ASP A 50 4.01 19.92 6.52
CA ASP A 50 3.32 20.99 7.25
C ASP A 50 1.95 21.30 6.64
N ALA A 51 1.83 21.24 5.30
CA ALA A 51 0.53 21.31 4.62
C ALA A 51 -0.35 20.09 4.96
N LEU A 52 0.25 18.90 4.99
CA LEU A 52 -0.44 17.65 5.30
C LEU A 52 -0.98 17.63 6.74
N ALA A 53 -0.25 18.18 7.70
CA ALA A 53 -0.73 18.32 9.07
C ALA A 53 -2.03 19.13 9.14
N GLN A 54 -2.11 20.26 8.44
CA GLN A 54 -3.31 21.09 8.37
C GLN A 54 -4.48 20.35 7.70
N ASP A 55 -4.23 19.62 6.62
CA ASP A 55 -5.27 18.84 5.94
C ASP A 55 -5.74 17.64 6.78
N LEU A 56 -4.86 17.02 7.57
CA LEU A 56 -5.23 15.98 8.53
C LEU A 56 -6.12 16.53 9.65
N GLU A 57 -5.84 17.74 10.15
CA GLU A 57 -6.70 18.44 11.11
C GLU A 57 -8.09 18.68 10.52
N ARG A 58 -8.16 19.19 9.27
CA ARG A 58 -9.43 19.38 8.53
C ARG A 58 -10.23 18.08 8.41
N VAL A 59 -9.57 16.98 8.03
CA VAL A 59 -10.22 15.65 7.95
C VAL A 59 -10.72 15.20 9.32
N SER A 60 -9.93 15.40 10.37
CA SER A 60 -10.28 14.97 11.73
C SER A 60 -11.48 15.72 12.31
N ALA A 61 -11.64 17.01 11.94
CA ALA A 61 -12.72 17.87 12.40
C ALA A 61 -14.10 17.50 11.84
N ILE A 62 -14.15 16.74 10.73
CA ILE A 62 -15.40 16.28 10.13
C ILE A 62 -15.86 15.02 10.87
N ASN A 63 -17.10 14.96 11.36
CA ASN A 63 -17.61 13.75 12.04
C ASN A 63 -18.07 12.66 11.07
N SER A 64 -18.65 13.04 9.92
CA SER A 64 -19.19 12.08 8.96
C SER A 64 -18.06 11.35 8.22
N ARG A 65 -18.07 10.02 8.29
CA ARG A 65 -17.13 9.18 7.51
C ARG A 65 -17.24 9.48 6.02
N GLU A 66 -18.45 9.59 5.49
CA GLU A 66 -18.67 9.85 4.07
C GLU A 66 -18.08 11.18 3.62
N LEU A 67 -18.32 12.27 4.38
CA LEU A 67 -17.75 13.58 4.09
C LEU A 67 -16.21 13.59 4.21
N ARG A 68 -15.63 12.82 5.13
CA ARG A 68 -14.17 12.62 5.19
C ARG A 68 -13.66 11.96 3.91
N GLN A 69 -14.35 10.95 3.40
CA GLN A 69 -13.92 10.28 2.16
C GLN A 69 -14.06 11.19 0.95
N GLN A 70 -15.13 11.98 0.86
CA GLN A 70 -15.31 12.98 -0.19
C GLN A 70 -14.19 14.03 -0.17
N LEU A 71 -13.88 14.63 0.99
CA LEU A 71 -12.77 15.58 1.12
C LEU A 71 -11.43 14.96 0.66
N LYS A 72 -11.13 13.72 1.10
CA LYS A 72 -9.92 13.01 0.67
C LYS A 72 -9.89 12.80 -0.85
N ARG A 73 -11.01 12.35 -1.43
CA ARG A 73 -11.12 12.00 -2.85
C ARG A 73 -11.05 13.21 -3.76
N ASP A 74 -11.84 14.23 -3.45
CA ASP A 74 -12.17 15.28 -4.41
C ASP A 74 -11.22 16.48 -4.29
N GLU A 75 -10.61 16.69 -3.11
CA GLU A 75 -9.73 17.84 -2.86
C GLU A 75 -8.29 17.40 -2.56
N LEU A 76 -8.11 16.52 -1.56
CA LEU A 76 -6.76 16.24 -1.04
C LEU A 76 -5.95 15.34 -1.97
N LEU A 77 -6.53 14.24 -2.48
CA LEU A 77 -5.81 13.34 -3.37
C LEU A 77 -5.33 14.05 -4.65
N PRO A 78 -6.13 14.85 -5.38
CA PRO A 78 -5.64 15.62 -6.53
C PRO A 78 -4.45 16.51 -6.19
N LYS A 79 -4.48 17.19 -5.04
CA LYS A 79 -3.39 18.05 -4.56
C LYS A 79 -2.09 17.26 -4.30
N TYR A 80 -2.17 16.13 -3.60
CA TYR A 80 -0.97 15.40 -3.18
C TYR A 80 -0.46 14.41 -4.23
N LEU A 81 -1.32 13.91 -5.12
CA LEU A 81 -0.91 13.02 -6.22
C LEU A 81 0.03 13.72 -7.19
N ASP A 82 -0.14 15.03 -7.46
CA ASP A 82 0.82 15.81 -8.26
C ASP A 82 2.22 15.76 -7.64
N TYR A 83 2.33 16.01 -6.33
CA TYR A 83 3.61 15.92 -5.61
C TYR A 83 4.19 14.50 -5.66
N VAL A 84 3.36 13.47 -5.43
CA VAL A 84 3.79 12.07 -5.45
C VAL A 84 4.30 11.68 -6.84
N GLN A 85 3.62 12.10 -7.91
CA GLN A 85 4.06 11.84 -9.28
C GLN A 85 5.42 12.47 -9.54
N ARG A 86 5.59 13.74 -9.20
CA ARG A 86 6.87 14.45 -9.36
C ARG A 86 7.99 13.81 -8.54
N TYR A 87 7.68 13.29 -7.35
CA TYR A 87 8.62 12.52 -6.54
C TYR A 87 9.05 11.23 -7.24
N ARG A 88 8.10 10.46 -7.79
CA ARG A 88 8.41 9.24 -8.58
C ARG A 88 9.29 9.57 -9.78
N ASP A 89 8.93 10.61 -10.54
CA ASP A 89 9.65 11.03 -11.75
C ASP A 89 11.08 11.52 -11.45
N SER A 90 11.32 12.02 -10.24
CA SER A 90 12.66 12.47 -9.83
C SER A 90 13.68 11.34 -9.65
N GLY A 91 13.23 10.09 -9.52
CA GLY A 91 14.08 8.94 -9.23
C GLY A 91 14.73 8.96 -7.84
N LEU A 92 14.35 9.92 -6.98
CA LEU A 92 14.85 10.01 -5.61
C LEU A 92 14.24 8.90 -4.75
N SER A 93 15.04 8.40 -3.81
CA SER A 93 14.59 7.44 -2.80
C SER A 93 14.99 7.94 -1.41
N PHE A 94 13.99 8.27 -0.60
CA PHE A 94 14.12 8.66 0.80
C PHE A 94 12.76 8.52 1.51
N PRO A 95 12.72 8.30 2.83
CA PRO A 95 11.47 8.20 3.58
C PRO A 95 10.54 9.40 3.31
N ASN A 96 9.36 9.13 2.77
CA ASN A 96 8.41 10.15 2.35
C ASN A 96 7.03 9.90 2.98
N SER A 97 6.76 10.61 4.07
CA SER A 97 5.51 10.49 4.83
C SER A 97 4.27 10.87 4.00
N VAL A 98 4.42 11.78 3.04
CA VAL A 98 3.34 12.24 2.16
C VAL A 98 2.93 11.14 1.18
N VAL A 99 3.90 10.45 0.56
CA VAL A 99 3.66 9.28 -0.29
C VAL A 99 2.84 8.24 0.48
N MET A 100 3.23 7.95 1.71
CA MET A 100 2.55 6.95 2.53
C MET A 100 1.16 7.38 2.99
N GLN A 101 0.95 8.68 3.23
CA GLN A 101 -0.37 9.20 3.54
C GLN A 101 -1.31 9.17 2.33
N VAL A 102 -0.80 9.45 1.14
CA VAL A 102 -1.54 9.31 -0.12
C VAL A 102 -1.92 7.85 -0.35
N LEU A 103 -1.00 6.90 -0.13
CA LEU A 103 -1.29 5.47 -0.19
C LEU A 103 -2.49 5.13 0.70
N VAL A 104 -2.46 5.53 1.97
CA VAL A 104 -3.57 5.29 2.91
C VAL A 104 -4.88 5.88 2.39
N TRP A 105 -4.87 7.11 1.87
CA TRP A 105 -6.09 7.74 1.35
C TRP A 105 -6.63 7.10 0.07
N LEU A 106 -5.78 6.53 -0.77
CA LEU A 106 -6.22 5.75 -1.94
C LEU A 106 -7.01 4.52 -1.50
N PHE A 107 -6.53 3.80 -0.48
CA PHE A 107 -7.26 2.65 0.09
C PHE A 107 -8.54 3.09 0.82
N ASP A 108 -8.49 4.16 1.62
CA ASP A 108 -9.68 4.73 2.26
C ASP A 108 -10.77 5.03 1.22
N THR A 109 -10.40 5.63 0.09
CA THR A 109 -11.34 6.08 -0.94
C THR A 109 -11.65 5.03 -2.00
N VAL A 110 -11.15 3.79 -1.83
CA VAL A 110 -11.36 2.63 -2.73
C VAL A 110 -10.82 2.88 -4.14
N GLN A 111 -9.71 3.59 -4.26
CA GLN A 111 -9.00 3.84 -5.52
C GLN A 111 -7.88 2.82 -5.72
N PHE A 112 -8.25 1.54 -5.87
CA PHE A 112 -7.29 0.42 -5.80
C PHE A 112 -6.30 0.38 -6.95
N GLU A 113 -6.65 0.79 -8.16
CA GLU A 113 -5.70 0.79 -9.27
C GLU A 113 -4.47 1.66 -8.95
N ALA A 114 -4.70 2.92 -8.59
CA ALA A 114 -3.67 3.83 -8.14
C ALA A 114 -3.04 3.39 -6.79
N GLY A 115 -3.85 2.85 -5.88
CA GLY A 115 -3.39 2.40 -4.56
C GLY A 115 -2.42 1.22 -4.64
N LEU A 116 -2.69 0.24 -5.50
CA LEU A 116 -1.83 -0.94 -5.72
C LEU A 116 -0.56 -0.55 -6.48
N ASP A 117 -0.65 0.32 -7.49
CA ASP A 117 0.52 0.87 -8.18
C ASP A 117 1.45 1.63 -7.21
N LEU A 118 0.88 2.54 -6.41
CA LEU A 118 1.65 3.27 -5.41
C LEU A 118 2.19 2.35 -4.30
N GLY A 119 1.44 1.31 -3.94
CA GLY A 119 1.87 0.30 -2.98
C GLY A 119 3.11 -0.45 -3.46
N ASN A 120 3.14 -0.87 -4.72
CA ASN A 120 4.31 -1.52 -5.34
C ASN A 120 5.54 -0.60 -5.30
N PHE A 121 5.36 0.66 -5.72
CA PHE A 121 6.41 1.66 -5.65
C PHE A 121 6.95 1.87 -4.23
N ALA A 122 6.04 1.95 -3.24
CA ALA A 122 6.42 2.11 -1.84
C ALA A 122 7.20 0.89 -1.30
N MET A 123 6.84 -0.32 -1.72
CA MET A 123 7.54 -1.56 -1.39
C MET A 123 8.94 -1.62 -2.03
N GLU A 124 9.06 -1.26 -3.31
CA GLU A 124 10.35 -1.20 -4.02
C GLU A 124 11.35 -0.27 -3.32
N GLN A 125 10.87 0.86 -2.81
CA GLN A 125 11.68 1.82 -2.07
C GLN A 125 11.83 1.53 -0.57
N ASN A 126 11.22 0.44 -0.06
CA ASN A 126 11.16 0.11 1.37
C ASN A 126 10.68 1.31 2.23
N GLN A 127 9.65 2.01 1.75
CA GLN A 127 9.10 3.18 2.44
C GLN A 127 8.49 2.78 3.80
N PRO A 128 8.80 3.51 4.89
CA PRO A 128 8.26 3.20 6.20
C PRO A 128 6.80 3.65 6.29
N MET A 129 5.93 2.78 6.82
CA MET A 129 4.56 3.16 7.14
C MET A 129 4.54 4.28 8.20
N PRO A 130 3.52 5.18 8.20
CA PRO A 130 3.39 6.23 9.20
C PRO A 130 3.32 5.64 10.62
N GLU A 131 3.89 6.31 11.61
CA GLU A 131 4.09 5.81 12.99
C GLU A 131 2.83 5.24 13.66
N ARG A 132 1.65 5.75 13.31
CA ARG A 132 0.36 5.25 13.81
C ARG A 132 0.03 3.82 13.34
N PHE A 133 0.66 3.33 12.28
CA PHE A 133 0.50 1.97 11.78
C PHE A 133 1.63 1.09 12.32
N ARG A 134 1.25 -0.06 12.88
CA ARG A 134 2.19 -1.05 13.43
C ARG A 134 2.60 -2.14 12.44
N ARG A 135 2.28 -1.96 11.16
CA ARG A 135 2.43 -2.95 10.10
C ARG A 135 3.18 -2.36 8.93
N ASP A 136 3.84 -3.20 8.15
CA ASP A 136 4.54 -2.80 6.93
C ASP A 136 3.57 -2.57 5.75
N VAL A 137 4.10 -2.10 4.63
CA VAL A 137 3.33 -1.80 3.41
C VAL A 137 2.57 -3.02 2.86
N PRO A 138 3.19 -4.19 2.63
CA PRO A 138 2.45 -5.34 2.09
C PRO A 138 1.32 -5.80 3.04
N THR A 139 1.56 -5.83 4.35
CA THR A 139 0.52 -6.16 5.34
C THR A 139 -0.62 -5.14 5.30
N PHE A 140 -0.31 -3.84 5.24
CA PHE A 140 -1.32 -2.79 5.13
C PHE A 140 -2.19 -2.94 3.88
N VAL A 141 -1.57 -3.14 2.72
CA VAL A 141 -2.26 -3.29 1.43
C VAL A 141 -3.15 -4.54 1.44
N ALA A 142 -2.60 -5.69 1.84
CA ALA A 142 -3.33 -6.95 1.87
C ALA A 142 -4.54 -6.90 2.81
N ASP A 143 -4.38 -6.34 4.01
CA ASP A 143 -5.47 -6.17 4.97
C ASP A 143 -6.54 -5.20 4.45
N ALA A 144 -6.15 -4.05 3.88
CA ALA A 144 -7.10 -3.06 3.40
C ALA A 144 -8.00 -3.60 2.28
N VAL A 145 -7.42 -4.38 1.36
CA VAL A 145 -8.18 -5.02 0.28
C VAL A 145 -9.12 -6.08 0.83
N ILE A 146 -8.69 -6.95 1.75
CA ILE A 146 -9.56 -8.02 2.26
C ILE A 146 -10.68 -7.50 3.16
N GLU A 147 -10.42 -6.47 3.98
CA GLU A 147 -11.44 -5.81 4.79
C GLU A 147 -12.53 -5.17 3.92
N TRP A 148 -12.13 -4.47 2.85
CA TRP A 148 -13.07 -3.96 1.86
C TRP A 148 -13.84 -5.09 1.18
N ALA A 149 -13.14 -6.14 0.75
CA ALA A 149 -13.73 -7.22 -0.02
C ALA A 149 -14.78 -8.03 0.79
N GLU A 150 -14.53 -8.24 2.09
CA GLU A 150 -15.50 -8.84 3.00
C GLU A 150 -16.76 -7.96 3.15
N ALA A 151 -16.59 -6.64 3.20
CA ALA A 151 -17.70 -5.69 3.27
C ALA A 151 -18.55 -5.69 1.98
N GLU A 152 -17.91 -5.75 0.81
CA GLU A 152 -18.59 -5.86 -0.49
C GLU A 152 -19.39 -7.15 -0.62
N GLN A 153 -18.77 -8.29 -0.26
CA GLN A 153 -19.43 -9.59 -0.28
C GLN A 153 -20.66 -9.59 0.65
N LYS A 154 -20.53 -9.04 1.87
CA LYS A 154 -21.64 -8.91 2.81
C LYS A 154 -22.77 -8.05 2.25
N ALA A 155 -22.44 -7.07 1.42
CA ALA A 155 -23.41 -6.22 0.74
C ALA A 155 -23.93 -6.81 -0.58
N GLY A 156 -23.58 -8.05 -0.91
CA GLY A 156 -24.00 -8.73 -2.14
C GLY A 156 -23.32 -8.22 -3.41
N ARG A 157 -22.23 -7.47 -3.29
CA ARG A 157 -21.43 -6.95 -4.41
C ARG A 157 -20.20 -7.83 -4.62
N SER A 158 -19.65 -7.79 -5.83
CA SER A 158 -18.44 -8.54 -6.15
C SER A 158 -17.20 -7.72 -5.80
N PRO A 159 -16.25 -8.27 -5.02
CA PRO A 159 -14.95 -7.66 -4.77
C PRO A 159 -13.90 -8.01 -5.84
N GLU A 160 -14.29 -8.74 -6.88
CA GLU A 160 -13.40 -9.09 -7.99
C GLU A 160 -13.16 -7.87 -8.89
N PRO A 161 -11.98 -7.78 -9.55
CA PRO A 161 -10.93 -8.80 -9.63
C PRO A 161 -9.88 -8.71 -8.50
N TYR A 162 -9.95 -7.69 -7.64
CA TYR A 162 -8.88 -7.34 -6.70
C TYR A 162 -8.49 -8.46 -5.72
N VAL A 163 -9.44 -9.30 -5.29
CA VAL A 163 -9.15 -10.42 -4.39
C VAL A 163 -8.37 -11.51 -5.10
N SER A 164 -8.83 -11.93 -6.28
CA SER A 164 -8.17 -12.99 -7.05
C SER A 164 -6.81 -12.54 -7.58
N ASP A 165 -6.70 -11.30 -8.06
CA ASP A 165 -5.46 -10.74 -8.61
C ASP A 165 -4.36 -10.60 -7.55
N LEU A 166 -4.73 -10.28 -6.30
CA LEU A 166 -3.76 -10.11 -5.22
C LEU A 166 -3.39 -11.44 -4.52
N LEU A 167 -4.19 -12.50 -4.70
CA LEU A 167 -3.99 -13.78 -4.02
C LEU A 167 -2.57 -14.36 -4.21
N PRO A 168 -1.98 -14.42 -5.43
CA PRO A 168 -0.63 -14.97 -5.60
C PRO A 168 0.45 -14.19 -4.84
N ARG A 169 0.22 -12.88 -4.64
CA ARG A 169 1.13 -12.04 -3.86
C ARG A 169 0.97 -12.31 -2.36
N VAL A 170 -0.27 -12.42 -1.89
CA VAL A 170 -0.61 -12.59 -0.47
C VAL A 170 -0.28 -14.01 0.03
N ASP A 171 -0.53 -15.05 -0.77
CA ASP A 171 -0.17 -16.45 -0.49
C ASP A 171 0.97 -16.92 -1.41
N GLY A 172 2.12 -16.25 -1.33
CA GLY A 172 3.29 -16.63 -2.13
C GLY A 172 4.45 -15.64 -2.06
N GLU A 173 4.26 -14.43 -2.58
CA GLU A 173 5.35 -13.44 -2.76
C GLU A 173 5.63 -12.61 -1.50
N TRP A 174 4.60 -12.19 -0.78
CA TRP A 174 4.71 -11.31 0.37
C TRP A 174 4.85 -12.10 1.67
N ASN A 175 5.72 -11.63 2.55
CA ASN A 175 5.90 -12.21 3.87
C ASN A 175 4.85 -11.66 4.85
N LEU A 176 3.69 -12.32 4.89
CA LEU A 176 2.54 -11.92 5.70
C LEU A 176 2.30 -12.91 6.84
N THR A 177 1.57 -12.49 7.87
CA THR A 177 1.04 -13.43 8.87
C THR A 177 0.01 -14.34 8.24
N GLU A 178 0.00 -15.61 8.63
CA GLU A 178 -0.85 -16.67 8.03
C GLU A 178 -2.35 -16.36 8.07
N GLN A 179 -2.75 -15.48 9.00
CA GLN A 179 -4.13 -15.00 9.11
C GLN A 179 -4.60 -14.23 7.87
N ILE A 180 -3.72 -13.48 7.19
CA ILE A 180 -4.09 -12.67 6.04
C ILE A 180 -4.43 -13.53 4.81
N PRO A 181 -3.52 -14.37 4.25
CA PRO A 181 -3.86 -15.24 3.14
C PRO A 181 -5.03 -16.19 3.47
N ALA A 182 -5.17 -16.63 4.73
CA ALA A 182 -6.33 -17.42 5.13
C ALA A 182 -7.67 -16.68 4.95
N LYS A 183 -7.73 -15.36 5.22
CA LYS A 183 -8.94 -14.55 4.97
C LYS A 183 -9.26 -14.44 3.47
N TYR A 184 -8.25 -14.28 2.62
CA TYR A 184 -8.43 -14.26 1.15
C TYR A 184 -9.05 -15.56 0.66
N HIS A 185 -8.45 -16.69 1.03
CA HIS A 185 -8.98 -18.00 0.67
C HIS A 185 -10.37 -18.26 1.24
N LYS A 186 -10.64 -17.84 2.49
CA LYS A 186 -12.00 -17.91 3.06
C LYS A 186 -13.01 -17.16 2.20
N LEU A 187 -12.70 -15.93 1.77
CA LEU A 187 -13.61 -15.13 0.96
C LEU A 187 -13.86 -15.76 -0.42
N LEU A 188 -12.79 -16.16 -1.11
CA LEU A 188 -12.90 -16.84 -2.41
C LEU A 188 -13.67 -18.16 -2.30
N GLY A 189 -13.46 -18.92 -1.23
CA GLY A 189 -14.21 -20.14 -0.95
C GLY A 189 -15.70 -19.88 -0.72
N ILE A 190 -16.06 -18.81 0.00
CA ILE A 190 -17.47 -18.39 0.17
C ILE A 190 -18.08 -18.03 -1.18
N ARG A 191 -17.37 -17.27 -2.01
CA ARG A 191 -17.86 -16.88 -3.34
C ARG A 191 -18.07 -18.08 -4.26
N ALA A 192 -17.13 -19.02 -4.28
CA ALA A 192 -17.27 -20.27 -5.02
C ALA A 192 -18.44 -21.12 -4.49
N LEU A 193 -18.66 -21.14 -3.17
CA LEU A 193 -19.79 -21.83 -2.56
C LEU A 193 -21.13 -21.23 -3.01
N ASP A 194 -21.25 -19.90 -3.00
CA ASP A 194 -22.45 -19.18 -3.45
C ASP A 194 -22.73 -19.44 -4.95
N ALA A 195 -21.67 -19.54 -5.75
CA ALA A 195 -21.73 -19.89 -7.17
C ALA A 195 -21.92 -21.40 -7.45
N ARG A 196 -22.02 -22.24 -6.41
CA ARG A 196 -22.10 -23.71 -6.51
C ARG A 196 -20.89 -24.37 -7.19
N GLU A 197 -19.74 -23.70 -7.19
CA GLU A 197 -18.48 -24.22 -7.68
C GLU A 197 -17.78 -25.03 -6.58
N TRP A 198 -18.36 -26.18 -6.22
CA TRP A 198 -17.99 -26.93 -5.02
C TRP A 198 -16.51 -27.29 -4.93
N THR A 199 -15.90 -27.72 -6.04
CA THR A 199 -14.47 -28.06 -6.07
C THR A 199 -13.59 -26.86 -5.73
N LYS A 200 -13.86 -25.69 -6.33
CA LYS A 200 -13.10 -24.46 -6.02
C LYS A 200 -13.30 -24.02 -4.58
N ALA A 201 -14.53 -24.11 -4.07
CA ALA A 201 -14.84 -23.79 -2.68
C ALA A 201 -14.03 -24.67 -1.71
N ILE A 202 -13.97 -25.99 -1.97
CA ILE A 202 -13.20 -26.95 -1.18
C ILE A 202 -11.72 -26.59 -1.20
N THR A 203 -11.12 -26.39 -2.37
CA THR A 203 -9.69 -26.03 -2.51
C THR A 203 -9.32 -24.81 -1.68
N HIS A 204 -10.13 -23.75 -1.77
CA HIS A 204 -9.87 -22.54 -1.00
C HIS A 204 -10.10 -22.73 0.51
N PHE A 205 -11.14 -23.44 0.94
CA PHE A 205 -11.35 -23.68 2.37
C PHE A 205 -10.30 -24.59 3.00
N GLU A 206 -9.78 -25.58 2.26
CA GLU A 206 -8.65 -26.41 2.69
C GLU A 206 -7.42 -25.54 2.89
N ARG A 207 -7.03 -24.75 1.88
CA ARG A 207 -5.88 -23.84 1.99
C ARG A 207 -6.03 -22.82 3.13
N ALA A 208 -7.22 -22.26 3.32
CA ALA A 208 -7.49 -21.35 4.44
C ALA A 208 -7.30 -22.05 5.80
N THR A 209 -7.68 -23.33 5.91
CA THR A 209 -7.56 -24.12 7.14
C THR A 209 -6.10 -24.51 7.42
N GLU A 210 -5.34 -24.86 6.38
CA GLU A 210 -3.91 -25.14 6.47
C GLU A 210 -3.13 -23.92 6.97
N LEU A 211 -3.43 -22.74 6.43
CA LEU A 211 -2.80 -21.48 6.83
C LEU A 211 -3.21 -21.09 8.25
N HIS A 212 -4.51 -21.12 8.56
CA HIS A 212 -5.00 -20.65 9.84
C HIS A 212 -6.29 -21.39 10.25
N ALA A 213 -6.16 -22.48 11.01
CA ALA A 213 -7.31 -23.29 11.42
C ALA A 213 -8.42 -22.50 12.15
N ALA A 214 -8.07 -21.41 12.86
CA ALA A 214 -9.02 -20.54 13.56
C ALA A 214 -9.81 -19.59 12.63
N VAL A 215 -9.59 -19.64 11.30
CA VAL A 215 -10.30 -18.81 10.30
C VAL A 215 -11.81 -19.12 10.20
N GLY A 216 -12.23 -20.31 10.67
CA GLY A 216 -13.63 -20.67 10.88
C GLY A 216 -14.40 -21.12 9.62
N VAL A 217 -13.75 -21.89 8.74
CA VAL A 217 -14.38 -22.39 7.49
C VAL A 217 -14.79 -23.87 7.54
N GLY A 218 -14.52 -24.60 8.61
CA GLY A 218 -14.74 -26.05 8.71
C GLY A 218 -16.16 -26.51 8.34
N THR A 219 -17.20 -25.87 8.90
CA THR A 219 -18.59 -26.20 8.57
C THR A 219 -18.94 -25.96 7.10
N ARG A 220 -18.37 -24.90 6.49
CA ARG A 220 -18.58 -24.60 5.06
C ARG A 220 -17.87 -25.62 4.18
N LEU A 221 -16.66 -26.03 4.54
CA LEU A 221 -15.91 -27.08 3.86
C LEU A 221 -16.66 -28.41 3.85
N GLU A 222 -17.16 -28.85 5.01
CA GLU A 222 -17.98 -30.07 5.10
C GLU A 222 -19.25 -29.97 4.25
N GLY A 223 -19.92 -28.81 4.28
CA GLY A 223 -21.09 -28.55 3.44
C GLY A 223 -20.79 -28.65 1.94
N ALA A 224 -19.68 -28.04 1.50
CA ALA A 224 -19.23 -28.08 0.11
C ALA A 224 -18.91 -29.52 -0.35
N ARG A 225 -18.22 -30.31 0.49
CA ARG A 225 -17.92 -31.73 0.20
C ARG A 225 -19.19 -32.58 0.05
N LYS A 226 -20.17 -32.38 0.93
CA LYS A 226 -21.48 -33.08 0.85
C LYS A 226 -22.24 -32.68 -0.43
N ALA A 227 -22.24 -31.40 -0.78
CA ALA A 227 -22.88 -30.90 -2.00
C ALA A 227 -22.24 -31.48 -3.26
N LEU A 228 -20.91 -31.52 -3.32
CA LEU A 228 -20.16 -32.12 -4.44
C LEU A 228 -20.48 -33.61 -4.60
N ALA A 229 -20.46 -34.38 -3.50
CA ALA A 229 -20.78 -35.81 -3.53
C ALA A 229 -22.21 -36.06 -4.04
N LYS A 230 -23.18 -35.25 -3.60
CA LYS A 230 -24.56 -35.33 -4.08
C LYS A 230 -24.66 -35.01 -5.57
N GLU A 231 -23.96 -33.98 -6.04
CA GLU A 231 -23.96 -33.61 -7.46
C GLU A 231 -23.37 -34.73 -8.34
N GLN A 232 -22.28 -35.35 -7.90
CA GLN A 232 -21.66 -36.47 -8.59
C GLN A 232 -22.57 -37.71 -8.63
N ALA A 233 -23.22 -38.03 -7.51
CA ALA A 233 -24.18 -39.13 -7.45
C ALA A 233 -25.36 -38.93 -8.42
N ASN A 234 -25.90 -37.71 -8.47
CA ASN A 234 -26.99 -37.35 -9.41
C ASN A 234 -26.53 -37.45 -10.88
N LYS A 235 -25.29 -37.04 -11.19
CA LYS A 235 -24.73 -37.18 -12.55
C LYS A 235 -24.49 -38.63 -12.94
N ALA A 236 -24.21 -39.52 -11.98
CA ALA A 236 -24.01 -40.95 -12.24
C ALA A 236 -25.33 -41.74 -12.40
N THR A 237 -26.46 -41.16 -11.99
CA THR A 237 -27.80 -41.75 -12.11
C THR A 237 -28.65 -41.16 -13.23
N ALA A 238 -28.15 -40.13 -13.92
CA ALA A 238 -28.75 -39.51 -15.10
C ALA A 238 -28.14 -40.07 -16.38
#